data_AF-A0A6C0J0S2-F1
#
_entry.id   AF-A0A6C0J0S2-F1
#
_cell.length_a   1.000
_cell.length_b   1.000
_cell.length_c   1.000
_cell.angle_alpha   90.00
_cell.angle_beta   90.00
_cell.angle_gamma   90.00
#
_symmetry.space_group_name_H-M   'P 1'
#
loop_
_entity.id
_entity.type
_entity.pdbx_description
1 polymer ?
#
loop_
_entity_poly.entity_id
_entity_poly.type
_entity_poly.pdbx_seq_one_letter_code
_entity_poly.pdbx_strand_id
1 'polypeptide(L)'
;MYIKNTKILYINLEKDKTRKTKLESQLNKFNFNYHRIDAIYGKDLLKKKYRDIISKELYISEIKLRPSYWLNRSNFKSLSRDLNNILPRVGLFLSHLRALKYAYDNSFNNVVILEDDAIILPNILQKLLVPIDTDIYYLGGTFSNLPNNLKKNPNKYIFIDPDKFKLFGTFGYLIPSFNKIIEILSVIYSVFNVGPSKDKHELWRTGEIKLRAQSIDRFYVNWFQKYGKCYITNIVKVYHPEEDSDESSINLKKFSYKKNNLRFYYHPDDKKLIDKFLINH
;
A
#
# COMPACT_ATOMS: atom_id res chain seq x y z
N MET A 1 18.93 8.47 1.47
CA MET A 1 17.80 9.39 1.26
C MET A 1 17.14 9.68 2.60
N TYR A 2 16.63 10.89 2.85
CA TYR A 2 15.85 11.20 4.04
C TYR A 2 14.37 11.35 3.67
N ILE A 3 13.47 10.68 4.41
CA ILE A 3 12.02 10.82 4.18
C ILE A 3 11.57 12.27 4.36
N LYS A 4 12.23 13.04 5.24
CA LYS A 4 11.93 14.46 5.47
C LYS A 4 11.97 15.31 4.20
N ASN A 5 12.80 14.90 3.23
CA ASN A 5 12.98 15.60 1.96
C ASN A 5 12.10 15.03 0.85
N THR A 6 11.17 14.14 1.19
CA THR A 6 10.28 13.44 0.25
C THR A 6 8.85 13.90 0.48
N LYS A 7 8.08 14.08 -0.59
CA LYS A 7 6.65 14.33 -0.45
C LYS A 7 5.97 13.09 0.13
N ILE A 8 5.20 13.28 1.19
CA ILE A 8 4.33 12.24 1.75
C ILE A 8 2.92 12.44 1.21
N LEU A 9 2.34 11.41 0.62
CA LEU A 9 0.93 11.32 0.32
C LEU A 9 0.30 10.37 1.34
N TYR A 10 -0.77 10.79 2.01
CA TYR A 10 -1.51 9.87 2.87
C TYR A 10 -2.94 9.72 2.37
N ILE A 11 -3.44 8.49 2.39
CA ILE A 11 -4.75 8.11 1.88
C ILE A 11 -5.71 8.02 3.06
N ASN A 12 -6.76 8.85 3.06
CA ASN A 12 -7.75 8.89 4.14
C ASN A 12 -9.14 9.23 3.60
N LEU A 13 -10.16 8.49 4.06
CA LEU A 13 -11.55 8.77 3.72
C LEU A 13 -12.03 10.06 4.38
N GLU A 14 -12.77 10.90 3.64
CA GLU A 14 -13.31 12.18 4.14
C GLU A 14 -14.06 12.08 5.47
N LYS A 15 -14.78 10.98 5.70
CA LYS A 15 -15.54 10.74 6.93
C LYS A 15 -14.68 10.41 8.15
N ASP A 16 -13.44 9.93 7.97
CA ASP A 16 -12.61 9.38 9.04
C ASP A 16 -11.74 10.48 9.67
N LYS A 17 -12.41 11.47 10.29
CA LYS A 17 -11.79 12.67 10.87
C LYS A 17 -10.77 12.38 11.97
N THR A 18 -11.04 11.42 12.84
CA THR A 18 -10.14 11.07 13.95
C THR A 18 -8.80 10.54 13.44
N ARG A 19 -8.83 9.62 12.47
CA ARG A 19 -7.62 9.06 11.84
C ARG A 19 -6.80 10.14 11.14
N LYS A 20 -7.49 11.02 10.40
CA LYS A 20 -6.88 12.19 9.77
C LYS A 20 -6.11 13.03 10.80
N THR A 21 -6.78 13.48 11.86
CA THR A 21 -6.16 14.33 12.90
C THR A 21 -4.98 13.63 13.56
N LYS A 22 -5.09 12.33 13.84
CA LYS A 22 -4.00 11.54 14.44
C LYS A 22 -2.79 11.47 13.52
N LEU A 23 -2.97 11.14 12.24
CA LEU A 23 -1.87 11.05 11.30
C LEU A 23 -1.24 12.42 11.00
N GLU A 24 -2.04 13.47 10.83
CA GLU A 24 -1.54 14.84 10.63
C GLU A 24 -0.75 15.33 11.84
N SER A 25 -1.17 15.03 13.07
CA SER A 25 -0.40 15.33 14.28
C SER A 25 0.99 14.67 14.25
N GLN A 26 1.08 13.38 13.88
CA GLN A 26 2.35 12.69 13.71
C GLN A 26 3.22 13.31 12.61
N LEU A 27 2.62 13.64 11.46
CA LEU A 27 3.34 14.26 10.34
C LEU A 27 3.88 15.65 10.70
N ASN A 28 3.08 16.45 11.42
CA ASN A 28 3.46 17.77 11.93
C ASN A 28 4.57 17.67 12.99
N LYS A 29 4.49 16.69 13.90
CA LYS A 29 5.53 16.41 14.93
C LYS A 29 6.91 16.25 14.33
N PHE A 30 7.01 15.62 13.16
CA PHE A 30 8.28 15.42 12.45
C PHE A 30 8.59 16.47 11.37
N ASN A 31 7.72 17.48 11.22
CA ASN A 31 7.82 18.55 10.23
C ASN A 31 7.99 18.00 8.80
N PHE A 32 7.08 17.09 8.41
CA PHE A 32 7.05 16.52 7.07
C PHE A 32 6.26 17.39 6.08
N ASN A 33 6.68 17.38 4.82
CA ASN A 33 5.88 17.91 3.71
C ASN A 33 4.91 16.85 3.21
N TYR A 34 3.62 17.01 3.50
CA TYR A 34 2.60 16.03 3.13
C TYR A 34 1.44 16.62 2.32
N HIS A 35 0.65 15.74 1.72
CA HIS A 35 -0.63 16.05 1.09
C HIS A 35 -1.61 14.90 1.32
N ARG A 36 -2.85 15.26 1.65
CA ARG A 36 -3.92 14.28 1.81
C ARG A 36 -4.49 13.90 0.45
N ILE A 37 -4.56 12.61 0.18
CA ILE A 37 -5.34 12.04 -0.91
C ILE A 37 -6.67 11.58 -0.32
N ASP A 38 -7.77 12.21 -0.75
CA ASP A 38 -9.09 11.71 -0.39
C ASP A 38 -9.23 10.28 -0.90
N ALA A 39 -9.59 9.35 -0.03
CA ALA A 39 -9.71 7.94 -0.42
C ALA A 39 -11.03 7.71 -1.17
N ILE A 40 -11.00 6.79 -2.13
CA ILE A 40 -12.19 6.38 -2.87
C ILE A 40 -13.01 5.43 -1.99
N TYR A 41 -14.16 5.90 -1.54
CA TYR A 41 -15.08 5.06 -0.79
C TYR A 41 -15.80 4.11 -1.74
N GLY A 42 -15.33 2.86 -1.81
CA GLY A 42 -15.81 1.90 -2.80
C GLY A 42 -17.32 1.69 -2.85
N LYS A 43 -18.03 1.83 -1.72
CA LYS A 43 -19.50 1.72 -1.68
C LYS A 43 -20.20 2.83 -2.48
N ASP A 44 -19.58 4.01 -2.60
CA ASP A 44 -20.12 5.10 -3.40
C ASP A 44 -19.99 4.87 -4.91
N LEU A 45 -19.24 3.85 -5.36
CA LEU A 45 -19.26 3.40 -6.75
C LEU A 45 -20.63 2.88 -7.20
N LEU A 46 -21.59 2.65 -6.29
CA LEU A 46 -23.00 2.41 -6.65
C LEU A 46 -23.65 3.65 -7.30
N LYS A 47 -23.19 4.86 -6.94
CA LYS A 47 -23.76 6.14 -7.39
C LYS A 47 -23.12 6.57 -8.71
N LYS A 48 -23.93 6.76 -9.76
CA LYS A 48 -23.43 7.17 -11.09
C LYS A 48 -22.62 8.46 -11.04
N LYS A 49 -23.14 9.50 -10.39
CA LYS A 49 -22.46 10.81 -10.25
C LYS A 49 -21.06 10.66 -9.63
N TYR A 50 -20.91 9.79 -8.63
CA TYR A 50 -19.60 9.53 -8.02
C TYR A 50 -18.66 8.85 -9.03
N ARG A 51 -19.12 7.82 -9.74
CA ARG A 51 -18.32 7.19 -10.81
C ARG A 51 -17.92 8.16 -11.92
N ASP A 52 -18.80 9.09 -12.32
CA ASP A 52 -18.49 10.10 -13.32
C ASP A 52 -17.33 11.03 -12.86
N ILE A 53 -17.27 11.36 -11.56
CA ILE A 53 -16.17 12.14 -10.97
C ILE A 53 -14.87 11.33 -11.02
N ILE A 54 -14.88 10.10 -10.48
CA ILE A 54 -13.70 9.21 -10.47
C ILE A 54 -13.20 8.92 -11.91
N SER A 55 -14.12 8.76 -12.85
CA SER A 55 -13.85 8.52 -14.26
C SER A 55 -12.99 9.62 -14.86
N LYS A 56 -13.34 10.89 -14.59
CA LYS A 56 -12.59 12.07 -15.05
C LYS A 56 -11.24 12.19 -14.38
N GLU A 57 -11.20 12.07 -13.04
CA GLU A 57 -9.96 12.21 -12.27
C GLU A 57 -8.89 11.19 -12.64
N LEU A 58 -9.32 9.93 -12.81
CA LEU A 58 -8.39 8.82 -13.07
C LEU A 58 -8.27 8.48 -14.55
N TYR A 59 -8.96 9.17 -15.45
CA TYR A 59 -8.99 8.85 -16.89
C TYR A 59 -9.40 7.40 -17.17
N ILE A 60 -10.39 6.89 -16.42
CA ILE A 60 -10.94 5.54 -16.56
C ILE A 60 -12.36 5.66 -17.07
N SER A 61 -12.76 4.88 -18.09
CA SER A 61 -14.15 4.83 -18.54
C SER A 61 -15.11 4.49 -17.38
N GLU A 62 -16.19 5.26 -17.22
CA GLU A 62 -17.22 5.04 -16.19
C GLU A 62 -17.73 3.59 -16.16
N ILE A 63 -17.83 2.95 -17.32
CA ILE A 63 -18.29 1.55 -17.45
C ILE A 63 -17.39 0.60 -16.66
N LYS A 64 -16.08 0.86 -16.64
CA LYS A 64 -15.07 0.08 -15.88
C LYS A 64 -15.07 0.38 -14.39
N LEU A 65 -15.81 1.39 -13.96
CA LEU A 65 -16.01 1.73 -12.54
C LEU A 65 -17.31 1.15 -11.98
N ARG A 66 -18.18 0.57 -12.83
CA ARG A 66 -19.47 0.01 -12.41
C ARG A 66 -19.25 -1.22 -11.51
N PRO A 67 -20.12 -1.44 -10.51
CA PRO A 67 -20.11 -2.67 -9.70
C PRO A 67 -20.05 -3.96 -10.50
N SER A 68 -20.77 -4.04 -11.64
CA SER A 68 -20.77 -5.20 -12.53
C SER A 68 -19.41 -5.51 -13.14
N TYR A 69 -18.59 -4.48 -13.42
CA TYR A 69 -17.21 -4.67 -13.89
C TYR A 69 -16.37 -5.41 -12.84
N TRP A 70 -16.48 -4.98 -11.58
CA TRP A 70 -15.71 -5.52 -10.45
C TRP A 70 -16.25 -6.86 -9.91
N LEU A 71 -17.53 -7.15 -10.10
CA LEU A 71 -18.11 -8.46 -9.80
C LEU A 71 -17.65 -9.54 -10.78
N ASN A 72 -17.24 -9.15 -11.99
CA ASN A 72 -16.67 -10.08 -12.94
C ASN A 72 -15.28 -10.53 -12.50
N ARG A 73 -15.15 -11.83 -12.21
CA ARG A 73 -13.90 -12.47 -11.76
C ARG A 73 -12.78 -12.41 -12.80
N SER A 74 -13.10 -12.19 -14.07
CA SER A 74 -12.07 -11.90 -15.06
C SER A 74 -11.35 -10.59 -14.75
N ASN A 75 -12.08 -9.58 -14.29
CA ASN A 75 -11.55 -8.23 -14.06
C ASN A 75 -10.99 -8.05 -12.64
N PHE A 76 -11.66 -8.60 -11.62
CA PHE A 76 -11.24 -8.50 -10.23
C PHE A 76 -11.13 -9.87 -9.56
N LYS A 77 -9.95 -10.19 -9.04
CA LYS A 77 -9.69 -11.48 -8.38
C LYS A 77 -10.34 -11.51 -7.01
N SER A 78 -11.51 -12.13 -6.93
CA SER A 78 -12.14 -12.47 -5.65
C SER A 78 -12.74 -13.87 -5.67
N LEU A 79 -12.72 -14.51 -4.50
CA LEU A 79 -13.54 -15.69 -4.21
C LEU A 79 -14.95 -15.30 -3.76
N SER A 80 -15.10 -14.09 -3.21
CA SER A 80 -16.40 -13.55 -2.81
C SER A 80 -17.20 -13.10 -4.03
N ARG A 81 -18.51 -13.28 -3.99
CA ARG A 81 -19.48 -12.65 -4.90
C ARG A 81 -20.26 -11.52 -4.25
N ASP A 82 -19.98 -11.24 -2.98
CA ASP A 82 -20.65 -10.20 -2.21
C ASP A 82 -19.99 -8.85 -2.49
N LEU A 83 -20.80 -7.94 -3.02
CA LEU A 83 -20.39 -6.59 -3.36
C LEU A 83 -19.90 -5.80 -2.14
N ASN A 84 -20.45 -6.06 -0.96
CA ASN A 84 -20.01 -5.42 0.29
C ASN A 84 -18.60 -5.83 0.70
N ASN A 85 -18.12 -7.00 0.24
CA ASN A 85 -16.74 -7.44 0.44
C ASN A 85 -15.82 -7.02 -0.72
N ILE A 86 -16.33 -6.83 -1.93
CA ILE A 86 -15.53 -6.46 -3.11
C ILE A 86 -15.25 -4.96 -3.13
N LEU A 87 -16.29 -4.12 -3.01
CA LEU A 87 -16.17 -2.68 -3.19
C LEU A 87 -15.17 -2.01 -2.26
N PRO A 88 -15.05 -2.36 -0.95
CA PRO A 88 -14.01 -1.78 -0.12
C PRO A 88 -12.59 -2.02 -0.65
N ARG A 89 -12.31 -3.23 -1.17
CA ARG A 89 -11.00 -3.57 -1.76
C ARG A 89 -10.76 -2.85 -3.08
N VAL A 90 -11.81 -2.66 -3.87
CA VAL A 90 -11.76 -1.84 -5.09
C VAL A 90 -11.48 -0.37 -4.74
N GLY A 91 -12.15 0.16 -3.71
CA GLY A 91 -11.92 1.51 -3.20
C GLY A 91 -10.46 1.71 -2.79
N LEU A 92 -9.90 0.78 -2.02
CA LEU A 92 -8.47 0.80 -1.65
C LEU A 92 -7.56 0.78 -2.89
N PHE A 93 -7.80 -0.13 -3.84
CA PHE A 93 -7.05 -0.21 -5.10
C PHE A 93 -7.07 1.13 -5.87
N LEU A 94 -8.26 1.71 -6.06
CA LEU A 94 -8.42 2.98 -6.77
C LEU A 94 -7.83 4.17 -5.99
N SER A 95 -7.81 4.11 -4.66
CA SER A 95 -7.21 5.16 -3.82
C SER A 95 -5.69 5.22 -3.98
N HIS A 96 -5.03 4.06 -4.06
CA HIS A 96 -3.60 4.00 -4.35
C HIS A 96 -3.31 4.46 -5.77
N LEU A 97 -4.15 4.07 -6.74
CA LEU A 97 -4.07 4.59 -8.11
C LEU A 97 -4.18 6.14 -8.13
N ARG A 98 -5.13 6.71 -7.38
CA ARG A 98 -5.29 8.17 -7.23
C ARG A 98 -4.05 8.82 -6.64
N ALA A 99 -3.45 8.24 -5.60
CA ALA A 99 -2.22 8.76 -4.99
C ALA A 99 -1.04 8.74 -5.97
N LEU A 100 -0.86 7.65 -6.71
CA LEU A 100 0.19 7.52 -7.73
C LEU A 100 -0.01 8.49 -8.90
N LYS A 101 -1.25 8.63 -9.36
CA LYS A 101 -1.62 9.57 -10.41
C LYS A 101 -1.33 11.01 -9.97
N TYR A 102 -1.67 11.37 -8.74
CA TYR A 102 -1.32 12.67 -8.16
C TYR A 102 0.20 12.90 -8.13
N ALA A 103 0.98 11.88 -7.73
CA ALA A 103 2.44 11.97 -7.72
C ALA A 103 3.02 12.16 -9.13
N TYR A 104 2.45 11.46 -10.12
CA TYR A 104 2.80 11.61 -11.53
C TYR A 104 2.48 13.01 -12.05
N ASP A 105 1.25 13.49 -11.84
CA ASP A 105 0.78 14.80 -12.34
C ASP A 105 1.58 15.97 -11.76
N ASN A 106 2.10 15.82 -10.54
CA ASN A 106 2.95 16.82 -9.88
C ASN A 106 4.45 16.57 -10.09
N SER A 107 4.83 15.63 -10.96
CA SER A 107 6.22 15.33 -11.31
C SER A 107 7.13 15.09 -10.09
N PHE A 108 6.62 14.41 -9.06
CA PHE A 108 7.44 14.11 -7.88
C PHE A 108 8.57 13.14 -8.25
N ASN A 109 9.81 13.52 -7.95
CA ASN A 109 10.95 12.64 -8.18
C ASN A 109 10.85 11.36 -7.35
N ASN A 110 10.26 11.40 -6.17
CA ASN A 110 9.96 10.23 -5.35
C ASN A 110 8.80 10.55 -4.42
N VAL A 111 8.14 9.52 -3.90
CA VAL A 111 6.95 9.70 -3.07
C VAL A 111 6.83 8.62 -2.01
N VAL A 112 6.51 9.03 -0.79
CA VAL A 112 6.07 8.11 0.27
C VAL A 112 4.56 8.10 0.28
N ILE A 113 3.95 6.92 0.27
CA ILE A 113 2.50 6.73 0.39
C ILE A 113 2.22 6.05 1.73
N LEU A 114 1.32 6.64 2.52
CA LEU A 114 0.86 6.13 3.81
C LEU A 114 -0.67 5.87 3.79
N GLU A 115 -1.11 4.86 4.53
CA GLU A 115 -2.53 4.68 4.88
C GLU A 115 -2.87 5.48 6.16
N ASP A 116 -4.17 5.69 6.43
CA ASP A 116 -4.62 6.56 7.53
C ASP A 116 -4.48 5.96 8.93
N ASP A 117 -4.25 4.66 9.03
CA ASP A 117 -3.97 3.93 10.26
C ASP A 117 -2.48 3.65 10.49
N ALA A 118 -1.62 4.28 9.68
CA ALA A 118 -0.17 4.24 9.87
C ALA A 118 0.27 4.96 11.15
N ILE A 119 1.16 4.32 11.92
CA ILE A 119 1.88 4.90 13.05
C ILE A 119 3.33 5.16 12.62
N ILE A 120 3.74 6.42 12.69
CA ILE A 120 5.08 6.87 12.30
C ILE A 120 6.02 6.76 13.51
N LEU A 121 7.06 5.95 13.40
CA LEU A 121 8.02 5.74 14.48
C LEU A 121 9.10 6.85 14.50
N PRO A 122 9.65 7.24 15.68
CA PRO A 122 10.67 8.29 15.78
C PRO A 122 11.92 8.04 14.92
N ASN A 123 12.25 6.77 14.68
CA ASN A 123 13.39 6.39 13.84
C ASN A 123 13.17 6.70 12.34
N ILE A 124 12.01 7.21 11.91
CA ILE A 124 11.69 7.67 10.54
C ILE A 124 12.65 8.77 10.04
N LEU A 125 13.21 9.56 10.95
CA LEU A 125 14.14 10.65 10.63
C LEU A 125 15.54 10.16 10.23
N GLN A 126 15.84 8.88 10.45
CA GLN A 126 17.12 8.30 10.07
C GLN A 126 17.24 8.18 8.54
N LYS A 127 18.46 8.33 8.03
CA LYS A 127 18.76 8.16 6.59
C LYS A 127 18.41 6.74 6.14
N LEU A 128 17.57 6.63 5.12
CA LEU A 128 17.30 5.39 4.39
C LEU A 128 18.43 5.08 3.40
N LEU A 129 18.82 3.80 3.35
CA LEU A 129 19.64 3.23 2.28
C LEU A 129 18.72 2.46 1.36
N VAL A 130 18.40 3.05 0.21
CA VAL A 130 17.49 2.47 -0.78
C VAL A 130 18.32 1.94 -1.94
N PRO A 131 18.28 0.63 -2.26
CA PRO A 131 18.96 0.07 -3.43
C PRO A 131 18.51 0.75 -4.72
N ILE A 132 19.44 0.98 -5.66
CA ILE A 132 19.17 1.76 -6.88
C ILE A 132 18.14 1.11 -7.80
N ASP A 133 18.03 -0.21 -7.75
CA ASP A 133 17.16 -1.05 -8.55
C ASP A 133 15.81 -1.33 -7.89
N THR A 134 15.49 -0.62 -6.80
CA THR A 134 14.24 -0.79 -6.06
C THR A 134 13.04 -0.36 -6.89
N ASP A 135 12.01 -1.21 -6.95
CA ASP A 135 10.69 -0.84 -7.45
C ASP A 135 9.84 -0.22 -6.33
N ILE A 136 9.71 -0.92 -5.20
CA ILE A 136 8.97 -0.48 -4.01
C ILE A 136 9.83 -0.71 -2.77
N TYR A 137 9.98 0.33 -1.95
CA TYR A 137 10.70 0.28 -0.68
C TYR A 137 9.72 0.42 0.48
N TYR A 138 9.40 -0.67 1.15
CA TYR A 138 8.44 -0.69 2.26
C TYR A 138 9.05 -0.08 3.53
N LEU A 139 8.25 0.73 4.22
CA LEU A 139 8.61 1.34 5.50
C LEU A 139 8.10 0.54 6.70
N GLY A 140 7.17 -0.37 6.45
CA GLY A 140 6.55 -1.28 7.40
C GLY A 140 5.64 -2.25 6.65
N GLY A 141 5.04 -3.18 7.40
CA GLY A 141 4.06 -4.10 6.87
C GLY A 141 3.87 -5.30 7.79
N THR A 142 3.00 -6.21 7.37
CA THR A 142 2.79 -7.50 8.00
C THR A 142 3.51 -8.60 7.23
N PHE A 143 4.36 -9.34 7.91
CA PHE A 143 5.15 -10.42 7.37
C PHE A 143 4.48 -11.76 7.64
N SER A 144 4.45 -12.64 6.63
CA SER A 144 4.12 -14.05 6.79
C SER A 144 5.30 -14.93 6.38
N ASN A 145 5.27 -16.20 6.81
CA ASN A 145 6.26 -17.24 6.48
C ASN A 145 7.68 -16.98 6.98
N LEU A 146 7.86 -16.05 7.92
CA LEU A 146 9.14 -15.81 8.56
C LEU A 146 9.59 -17.05 9.36
N PRO A 147 10.82 -17.56 9.17
CA PRO A 147 11.32 -18.68 9.95
C PRO A 147 11.40 -18.35 11.45
N ASN A 148 11.31 -19.36 12.30
CA ASN A 148 11.39 -19.16 13.75
C ASN A 148 12.80 -18.75 14.21
N ASN A 149 13.84 -19.25 13.53
CA ASN A 149 15.25 -18.99 13.86
C ASN A 149 15.85 -17.92 12.93
N LEU A 150 15.19 -16.76 12.86
CA LEU A 150 15.72 -15.64 12.09
C LEU A 150 16.98 -15.08 12.75
N LYS A 151 18.09 -15.08 12.02
CA LYS A 151 19.27 -14.33 12.43
C LYS A 151 18.98 -12.84 12.29
N LYS A 152 19.44 -12.06 13.27
CA LYS A 152 19.44 -10.60 13.18
C LYS A 152 20.12 -10.19 11.89
N ASN A 153 19.44 -9.39 11.07
CA ASN A 153 20.02 -8.88 9.84
C ASN A 153 20.77 -7.59 10.17
N PRO A 154 22.10 -7.53 9.95
CA PRO A 154 22.87 -6.30 10.19
C PRO A 154 22.59 -5.22 9.13
N ASN A 155 22.02 -5.61 7.97
CA ASN A 155 21.73 -4.69 6.90
C ASN A 155 20.57 -3.76 7.26
N LYS A 156 20.65 -2.52 6.78
CA LYS A 156 19.61 -1.50 6.99
C LYS A 156 18.33 -1.73 6.16
N TYR A 157 18.35 -2.74 5.29
CA TYR A 157 17.22 -3.16 4.47
C TYR A 157 17.27 -4.67 4.22
N ILE A 158 16.13 -5.22 3.81
CA ILE A 158 15.92 -6.64 3.55
C ILE A 158 15.26 -6.78 2.19
N PHE A 159 15.85 -7.58 1.31
CA PHE A 159 15.22 -7.97 0.05
C PHE A 159 14.02 -8.87 0.32
N ILE A 160 12.89 -8.59 -0.34
CA ILE A 160 11.68 -9.39 -0.20
C ILE A 160 11.74 -10.54 -1.19
N ASP A 161 11.93 -11.73 -0.64
CA ASP A 161 11.91 -12.99 -1.35
C ASP A 161 10.58 -13.70 -1.02
N PRO A 162 9.57 -13.68 -1.89
CA PRO A 162 8.23 -14.20 -1.58
C PRO A 162 8.17 -15.71 -1.39
N ASP A 163 9.22 -16.44 -1.75
CA ASP A 163 9.36 -17.86 -1.44
C ASP A 163 9.82 -18.06 0.02
N LYS A 164 10.55 -17.09 0.58
CA LYS A 164 10.99 -17.09 1.98
C LYS A 164 10.03 -16.37 2.92
N PHE A 165 9.54 -15.18 2.55
CA PHE A 165 8.57 -14.43 3.34
C PHE A 165 7.75 -13.48 2.47
N LYS A 166 6.49 -13.25 2.85
CA LYS A 166 5.59 -12.36 2.11
C LYS A 166 5.26 -11.14 2.95
N LEU A 167 5.20 -9.98 2.32
CA LEU A 167 4.77 -8.74 2.96
C LEU A 167 3.35 -8.39 2.49
N PHE A 168 2.42 -8.31 3.44
CA PHE A 168 1.05 -7.85 3.30
C PHE A 168 0.85 -6.54 4.08
N GLY A 169 -0.25 -5.82 3.85
CA GLY A 169 -0.59 -4.63 4.63
C GLY A 169 0.37 -3.49 4.36
N THR A 170 0.22 -2.85 3.20
CA THR A 170 1.11 -1.77 2.75
C THR A 170 0.77 -0.42 3.38
N PHE A 171 0.85 -0.34 4.71
CA PHE A 171 0.51 0.87 5.47
C PHE A 171 1.47 2.04 5.20
N GLY A 172 2.69 1.76 4.72
CA GLY A 172 3.65 2.79 4.35
C GLY A 172 4.75 2.29 3.43
N TYR A 173 4.93 2.95 2.28
CA TYR A 173 5.96 2.59 1.30
C TYR A 173 6.47 3.79 0.51
N LEU A 174 7.68 3.68 0.00
CA LEU A 174 8.38 4.64 -0.85
C LEU A 174 8.47 4.11 -2.27
N ILE A 175 8.19 4.96 -3.24
CA ILE A 175 8.56 4.76 -4.65
C ILE A 175 9.75 5.67 -4.95
N PRO A 176 10.92 5.11 -5.33
CA PRO A 176 12.20 5.80 -5.19
C PRO A 176 12.53 6.78 -6.32
N SER A 177 11.83 6.71 -7.45
CA SER A 177 12.06 7.59 -8.60
C SER A 177 10.77 7.88 -9.38
N PHE A 178 10.76 8.96 -10.15
CA PHE A 178 9.66 9.32 -11.04
C PHE A 178 9.41 8.23 -12.10
N ASN A 179 10.47 7.66 -12.66
CA ASN A 179 10.36 6.53 -13.60
C ASN A 179 9.65 5.33 -12.96
N LYS A 180 9.93 5.03 -11.68
CA LYS A 180 9.22 3.96 -10.96
C LYS A 180 7.76 4.31 -10.68
N ILE A 181 7.43 5.58 -10.46
CA ILE A 181 6.02 6.01 -10.39
C ILE A 181 5.32 5.70 -11.72
N ILE A 182 5.91 6.08 -12.86
CA ILE A 182 5.37 5.81 -14.20
C ILE A 182 5.19 4.31 -14.42
N GLU A 183 6.23 3.50 -14.19
CA GLU A 183 6.18 2.05 -14.37
C GLU A 183 5.06 1.42 -13.54
N ILE A 184 4.97 1.74 -12.25
CA ILE A 184 3.94 1.20 -11.37
C ILE A 184 2.55 1.65 -11.82
N LEU A 185 2.41 2.92 -12.19
CA LEU A 185 1.16 3.50 -12.67
C LEU A 185 0.67 2.80 -13.95
N SER A 186 1.55 2.58 -14.93
CA SER A 186 1.26 1.83 -16.16
C SER A 186 0.80 0.40 -15.86
N VAL A 187 1.47 -0.30 -14.95
CA VAL A 187 1.07 -1.65 -14.53
C VAL A 187 -0.30 -1.66 -13.86
N ILE A 188 -0.61 -0.68 -13.00
CA ILE A 188 -1.91 -0.59 -12.36
C ILE A 188 -3.01 -0.24 -13.38
N TYR A 189 -2.76 0.68 -14.31
CA TYR A 189 -3.72 1.03 -15.36
C TYR A 189 -4.03 -0.12 -16.32
N SER A 190 -3.06 -1.03 -16.51
CA SER A 190 -3.23 -2.20 -17.38
C SER A 190 -4.47 -3.05 -17.04
N VAL A 191 -4.96 -3.02 -15.79
CA VAL A 191 -6.17 -3.76 -15.40
C VAL A 191 -7.43 -3.31 -16.14
N PHE A 192 -7.37 -2.12 -16.74
CA PHE A 192 -8.43 -1.53 -17.53
C PHE A 192 -8.26 -1.77 -19.03
N ASN A 193 -7.20 -2.44 -19.49
CA ASN A 193 -7.03 -2.70 -20.92
C ASN A 193 -8.12 -3.64 -21.46
N VAL A 194 -8.23 -3.69 -22.79
CA VAL A 194 -9.17 -4.60 -23.48
C VAL A 194 -8.56 -6.00 -23.54
N GLY A 195 -9.41 -7.03 -23.62
CA GLY A 195 -8.98 -8.42 -23.82
C GLY A 195 -9.03 -9.30 -22.56
N PRO A 196 -8.43 -10.50 -22.62
CA PRO A 196 -8.46 -11.46 -21.52
C PRO A 196 -7.49 -11.05 -20.41
N SER A 197 -7.99 -10.99 -19.18
CA SER A 197 -7.16 -10.64 -18.03
C SER A 197 -6.20 -11.75 -17.64
N LYS A 198 -4.96 -11.38 -17.30
CA LYS A 198 -3.89 -12.29 -16.90
C LYS A 198 -3.59 -12.19 -15.40
N ASP A 199 -3.38 -13.35 -14.78
CA ASP A 199 -2.88 -13.46 -13.40
C ASP A 199 -1.34 -13.60 -13.33
N LYS A 200 -0.72 -13.96 -14.47
CA LYS A 200 0.72 -14.09 -14.69
C LYS A 200 0.98 -13.81 -16.16
N HIS A 201 2.01 -13.02 -16.47
CA HIS A 201 2.44 -12.75 -17.84
C HIS A 201 3.87 -12.23 -17.80
N GLU A 202 4.71 -12.57 -18.78
CA GLU A 202 6.10 -12.10 -18.84
C GLU A 202 6.17 -10.59 -19.12
N LEU A 203 5.31 -10.09 -20.01
CA LEU A 203 5.17 -8.67 -20.35
C LEU A 203 4.36 -7.85 -19.33
N TRP A 204 4.19 -8.31 -18.09
CA TRP A 204 3.34 -7.63 -17.10
C TRP A 204 3.76 -6.19 -16.82
N ARG A 205 5.06 -5.88 -16.94
CA ARG A 205 5.64 -4.56 -16.67
C ARG A 205 5.38 -3.53 -17.77
N THR A 206 5.01 -3.97 -18.97
CA THR A 206 4.78 -3.08 -20.13
C THR A 206 3.57 -2.16 -19.95
N GLY A 207 2.59 -2.58 -19.14
CA GLY A 207 1.30 -1.90 -19.04
C GLY A 207 0.35 -2.19 -20.21
N GLU A 208 0.78 -2.94 -21.23
CA GLU A 208 -0.02 -3.23 -22.44
C GLU A 208 -0.96 -4.43 -22.23
N ILE A 209 -0.51 -5.41 -21.45
CA ILE A 209 -1.29 -6.63 -21.19
C ILE A 209 -2.33 -6.37 -20.12
N LYS A 210 -3.59 -6.74 -20.38
CA LYS A 210 -4.64 -6.64 -19.38
C LYS A 210 -4.35 -7.54 -18.18
N LEU A 211 -3.98 -6.95 -17.05
CA LEU A 211 -3.83 -7.68 -15.80
C LEU A 211 -5.17 -7.80 -15.07
N ARG A 212 -5.29 -8.79 -14.19
CA ARG A 212 -6.46 -8.90 -13.30
C ARG A 212 -6.25 -8.04 -12.05
N ALA A 213 -7.17 -7.12 -11.78
CA ALA A 213 -7.15 -6.30 -10.57
C ALA A 213 -7.38 -7.16 -9.32
N GLN A 214 -6.85 -6.71 -8.19
CA GLN A 214 -6.97 -7.36 -6.86
C GLN A 214 -6.99 -6.26 -5.79
N SER A 215 -7.03 -6.61 -4.49
CA SER A 215 -6.64 -5.60 -3.49
C SER A 215 -5.20 -5.16 -3.74
N ILE A 216 -4.86 -3.91 -3.43
CA ILE A 216 -3.56 -3.35 -3.79
C ILE A 216 -2.39 -4.13 -3.17
N ASP A 217 -2.53 -4.60 -1.92
CA ASP A 217 -1.50 -5.44 -1.28
C ASP A 217 -1.23 -6.70 -2.09
N ARG A 218 -2.30 -7.39 -2.52
CA ARG A 218 -2.19 -8.62 -3.31
C ARG A 218 -1.68 -8.35 -4.70
N PHE A 219 -2.01 -7.20 -5.27
CA PHE A 219 -1.49 -6.76 -6.55
C PHE A 219 0.03 -6.56 -6.48
N TYR A 220 0.52 -5.83 -5.46
CA TYR A 220 1.95 -5.65 -5.24
C TYR A 220 2.68 -6.95 -4.92
N VAL A 221 2.11 -7.84 -4.09
CA VAL A 221 2.69 -9.16 -3.83
C VAL A 221 2.85 -9.96 -5.13
N ASN A 222 1.80 -10.04 -5.95
CA ASN A 222 1.80 -10.92 -7.11
C ASN A 222 2.63 -10.41 -8.28
N TRP A 223 2.86 -9.11 -8.39
CA TRP A 223 3.57 -8.51 -9.52
C TRP A 223 4.94 -7.96 -9.13
N PHE A 224 4.99 -7.10 -8.11
CA PHE A 224 6.22 -6.40 -7.74
C PHE A 224 7.09 -7.21 -6.79
N GLN A 225 6.54 -7.79 -5.72
CA GLN A 225 7.35 -8.61 -4.82
C GLN A 225 7.80 -9.91 -5.50
N LYS A 226 6.98 -10.47 -6.40
CA LYS A 226 7.28 -11.73 -7.07
C LYS A 226 8.21 -11.61 -8.28
N TYR A 227 8.02 -10.59 -9.11
CA TYR A 227 8.76 -10.48 -10.37
C TYR A 227 9.59 -9.19 -10.46
N GLY A 228 9.51 -8.32 -9.46
CA GLY A 228 10.29 -7.10 -9.33
C GLY A 228 11.31 -7.19 -8.20
N LYS A 229 11.81 -6.01 -7.79
CA LYS A 229 12.79 -5.84 -6.73
C LYS A 229 12.23 -4.96 -5.64
N CYS A 230 11.71 -5.61 -4.60
CA CYS A 230 11.15 -4.93 -3.44
C CYS A 230 12.04 -5.13 -2.22
N TYR A 231 12.12 -4.09 -1.40
CA TYR A 231 12.88 -4.12 -0.16
C TYR A 231 12.04 -3.56 0.98
N ILE A 232 12.38 -3.93 2.21
CA ILE A 232 11.84 -3.30 3.41
C ILE A 232 13.00 -2.75 4.25
N THR A 233 12.79 -1.59 4.87
CA THR A 233 13.70 -1.05 5.87
C THR A 233 13.83 -1.96 7.10
N ASN A 234 15.02 -2.00 7.66
CA ASN A 234 15.33 -2.71 8.89
C ASN A 234 16.15 -1.80 9.80
N ILE A 235 15.62 -1.27 10.90
CA ILE A 235 14.31 -1.54 11.54
C ILE A 235 13.16 -0.84 10.78
N VAL A 236 11.93 -1.36 10.92
CA VAL A 236 10.70 -0.73 10.42
C VAL A 236 10.57 0.73 10.92
N LYS A 237 9.96 1.57 10.09
CA LYS A 237 9.79 3.01 10.32
C LYS A 237 8.32 3.42 10.43
N VAL A 238 7.43 2.61 9.86
CA VAL A 238 5.98 2.75 9.96
C VAL A 238 5.44 1.44 10.53
N TYR A 239 4.49 1.57 11.44
CA TYR A 239 3.85 0.47 12.14
C TYR A 239 2.33 0.55 11.96
N HIS A 240 1.64 -0.55 12.21
CA HIS A 240 0.19 -0.61 12.31
C HIS A 240 -0.14 -1.43 13.58
N PRO A 241 -1.08 -0.97 14.42
CA PRO A 241 -1.38 -1.63 15.69
C PRO A 241 -1.77 -3.11 15.51
N GLU A 242 -1.17 -3.98 16.33
CA GLU A 242 -1.40 -5.45 16.33
C GLU A 242 -2.79 -5.84 16.87
N GLU A 243 -3.35 -5.03 17.77
CA GLU A 243 -4.57 -5.35 18.54
C GLU A 243 -5.84 -4.69 17.98
N ASP A 244 -7.00 -5.14 18.50
CA ASP A 244 -8.33 -4.56 18.31
C ASP A 244 -8.38 -3.14 18.87
N SER A 245 -7.71 -2.23 18.18
CA SER A 245 -7.92 -0.81 18.32
C SER A 245 -9.00 -0.41 17.33
N ASP A 246 -9.90 0.50 17.73
CA ASP A 246 -10.86 1.17 16.83
C ASP A 246 -10.16 1.88 15.63
N GLU A 247 -8.83 1.91 15.66
CA GLU A 247 -7.92 2.47 14.69
C GLU A 247 -7.67 1.56 13.48
N SER A 248 -8.03 0.26 13.52
CA SER A 248 -7.90 -0.63 12.36
C SER A 248 -9.23 -1.20 11.90
N SER A 249 -9.54 -1.04 10.61
CA SER A 249 -10.77 -1.61 10.03
C SER A 249 -10.67 -3.12 9.79
N ILE A 250 -9.46 -3.69 9.82
CA ILE A 250 -9.19 -5.12 9.57
C ILE A 250 -9.47 -5.97 10.83
N ASN A 251 -9.27 -5.39 12.01
CA ASN A 251 -9.31 -6.10 13.28
C ASN A 251 -10.72 -6.26 13.87
N LEU A 252 -11.71 -5.52 13.38
CA LEU A 252 -13.10 -5.67 13.83
C LEU A 252 -13.73 -6.98 13.27
N LYS A 253 -13.57 -8.07 14.03
CA LYS A 253 -14.27 -9.38 13.97
C LYS A 253 -13.87 -10.39 12.87
N LYS A 254 -13.08 -10.06 11.84
CA LYS A 254 -12.89 -10.96 10.66
C LYS A 254 -11.49 -11.53 10.44
N PHE A 255 -10.43 -10.94 11.00
CA PHE A 255 -9.07 -11.39 10.73
C PHE A 255 -8.18 -11.26 11.97
N SER A 256 -7.59 -12.37 12.43
CA SER A 256 -6.64 -12.37 13.55
C SER A 256 -5.23 -12.54 13.01
N TYR A 257 -4.39 -11.52 13.18
CA TYR A 257 -2.97 -11.57 12.80
C TYR A 257 -2.24 -12.75 13.48
N LYS A 258 -2.51 -12.97 14.77
CA LYS A 258 -1.96 -14.08 15.55
C LYS A 258 -2.35 -15.45 14.98
N LYS A 259 -3.62 -15.67 14.63
CA LYS A 259 -4.07 -16.94 14.02
C LYS A 259 -3.44 -17.21 12.65
N ASN A 260 -3.06 -16.15 11.92
CA ASN A 260 -2.43 -16.25 10.61
C ASN A 260 -0.89 -16.21 10.67
N ASN A 261 -0.30 -16.27 11.88
CA ASN A 261 1.15 -16.17 12.10
C ASN A 261 1.79 -14.96 11.40
N LEU A 262 1.09 -13.82 11.43
CA LEU A 262 1.58 -12.56 10.88
C LEU A 262 2.39 -11.81 11.93
N ARG A 263 3.54 -11.28 11.51
CA ARG A 263 4.47 -10.50 12.34
C ARG A 263 4.59 -9.09 11.78
N PHE A 264 4.93 -8.10 12.59
CA PHE A 264 5.06 -6.69 12.16
C PHE A 264 6.52 -6.21 12.09
N TYR A 265 7.44 -7.12 12.37
CA TYR A 265 8.88 -6.90 12.41
C TYR A 265 9.57 -8.13 11.86
N TYR A 266 10.78 -7.93 11.33
CA TYR A 266 11.59 -9.02 10.81
C TYR A 266 12.18 -9.85 11.95
N HIS A 267 12.75 -9.21 12.98
CA HIS A 267 13.35 -9.89 14.13
C HIS A 267 12.61 -9.55 15.43
N PRO A 268 12.40 -10.50 16.38
CA PRO A 268 11.72 -10.23 17.65
C PRO A 268 12.33 -9.09 18.48
N ASP A 269 13.65 -8.89 18.42
CA ASP A 269 14.30 -7.78 19.12
C ASP A 269 13.93 -6.40 18.58
N ASP A 270 13.47 -6.31 17.32
CA ASP A 270 13.00 -5.05 16.76
C ASP A 270 11.76 -4.54 17.50
N LYS A 271 10.92 -5.45 18.03
CA LYS A 271 9.75 -5.08 18.85
C LYS A 271 10.18 -4.32 20.11
N LYS A 272 11.18 -4.82 20.84
CA LYS A 272 11.70 -4.14 22.05
C LYS A 272 12.20 -2.73 21.76
N LEU A 273 12.81 -2.53 20.59
CA LEU A 273 13.27 -1.21 20.15
C LEU A 273 12.10 -0.27 19.86
N ILE A 274 11.05 -0.78 19.21
CA ILE A 274 9.82 -0.02 18.92
C ILE A 274 9.07 0.33 20.21
N ASP A 275 8.88 -0.64 21.12
CA ASP A 275 8.19 -0.42 22.40
C ASP A 275 8.91 0.67 23.21
N LYS A 276 10.26 0.67 23.21
CA LYS A 276 11.05 1.73 23.82
C LYS A 276 10.81 3.09 23.15
N PHE A 277 10.61 3.15 21.83
CA PHE A 277 10.27 4.41 21.15
C PHE A 277 8.87 4.90 21.51
N LEU A 278 7.89 4.00 21.66
CA LEU A 278 6.50 4.33 21.96
C LEU A 278 6.29 4.78 23.42
N ILE A 279 7.01 4.20 24.38
CA ILE A 279 6.88 4.56 25.81
C ILE A 279 7.41 5.98 26.09
N ASN A 280 8.40 6.44 25.33
CA ASN A 280 9.09 7.69 25.62
C ASN A 280 8.44 8.92 24.96
N HIS A 281 7.34 8.81 24.21
CA HIS A 281 6.85 9.82 23.26
C HIS A 281 5.33 9.88 23.15
#